data_AF-A0A5M5ZNV7-F1
#
_entry.id   AF-A0A5M5ZNV7-F1
#
_cell.length_a   1.000
_cell.length_b   1.000
_cell.length_c   1.000
_cell.angle_alpha   90.00
_cell.angle_beta   90.00
_cell.angle_gamma   90.00
#
_symmetry.space_group_name_H-M   'P 1'
#
loop_
_entity.id
_entity.type
_entity.pdbx_description
1 polymer ?
#
loop_
_entity_poly.entity_id
_entity_poly.type
_entity_poly.pdbx_seq_one_letter_code
_entity_poly.pdbx_strand_id
1 'polypeptide(L)'
;MAKNNRPIIDNPLASMGLDQIVRNITAPETSVESDKKDVEKNADVPQKVARSRRGNMKVFEENLAKYTGINEQGIAIWLPKDVKKNLELIRVNASRNIPLRSLAAAIIMTYISENKDKLNEL
;
A
#
# COMPACT_ATOMS: atom_id res chain seq x y z
N MET A 1 -1.30 24.21 58.68
CA MET A 1 -2.00 24.34 57.38
C MET A 1 -0.95 24.59 56.30
N ALA A 2 -0.62 23.58 55.48
CA ALA A 2 0.32 23.71 54.37
C ALA A 2 -0.49 23.81 53.06
N LYS A 3 -0.40 24.95 52.38
CA LYS A 3 -1.01 25.15 51.06
C LYS A 3 -0.08 24.50 50.03
N ASN A 4 -0.53 23.40 49.42
CA ASN A 4 0.18 22.76 48.32
C ASN A 4 0.12 23.64 47.07
N ASN A 5 1.17 24.42 46.83
CA ASN A 5 1.37 25.13 45.57
C ASN A 5 1.65 24.09 44.48
N ARG A 6 0.64 23.78 43.67
CA ARG A 6 0.82 23.01 42.44
C ARG A 6 1.63 23.88 41.46
N PRO A 7 2.63 23.34 40.76
CA PRO A 7 3.30 24.09 39.70
C PRO A 7 2.28 24.42 38.61
N ILE A 8 2.24 25.69 38.20
CA ILE A 8 1.56 26.12 36.98
C ILE A 8 2.41 25.59 35.84
N ILE A 9 2.04 24.43 35.32
CA ILE A 9 2.64 23.86 34.11
C ILE A 9 1.90 24.51 32.95
N ASP A 10 2.53 25.49 32.31
CA ASP A 10 2.04 25.97 31.02
C ASP A 10 2.11 24.82 30.02
N ASN A 11 0.96 24.46 29.44
CA ASN A 11 0.88 23.40 28.45
C ASN A 11 1.73 23.79 27.24
N PRO A 12 2.85 23.10 26.95
CA PRO A 12 3.75 23.48 25.87
C PRO A 12 3.11 23.37 24.47
N LEU A 13 1.95 22.72 24.36
CA LEU A 13 1.17 22.59 23.13
C LEU A 13 0.22 23.78 22.88
N ALA A 14 -0.02 24.64 23.88
CA ALA A 14 -0.92 25.78 23.76
C ALA A 14 -0.38 26.88 22.81
N SER A 15 0.93 26.93 22.58
CA SER A 15 1.55 27.83 21.61
C SER A 15 1.58 27.27 20.17
N MET A 16 1.28 25.98 19.99
CA MET A 16 1.37 25.30 18.69
C MET A 16 0.03 25.21 17.93
N GLY A 17 -1.05 25.80 18.45
CA GLY A 17 -2.38 25.79 17.79
C GLY A 17 -3.04 24.40 17.70
N LEU A 18 -2.53 23.42 18.46
CA LEU A 18 -3.03 22.04 18.49
C LEU A 18 -4.27 21.87 19.39
N ASP A 19 -4.58 22.89 20.18
CA ASP A 19 -5.73 22.97 21.07
C ASP A 19 -7.07 22.91 20.33
N GLN A 20 -7.16 23.50 19.13
CA GLN A 20 -8.36 23.40 18.28
C GLN A 20 -8.57 21.99 17.72
N ILE A 21 -7.50 21.29 17.34
CA ILE A 21 -7.58 19.94 16.76
C ILE A 21 -8.06 18.94 17.82
N VAL A 22 -7.51 19.01 19.04
CA VAL A 22 -7.93 18.13 20.15
C VAL A 22 -9.39 18.40 20.56
N ARG A 23 -9.84 19.67 20.52
CA ARG A 23 -11.25 20.02 20.77
C ARG A 23 -12.20 19.39 19.76
N ASN A 24 -11.84 19.37 18.48
CA ASN A 24 -12.66 18.78 17.43
C ASN A 24 -12.74 17.25 17.52
N ILE A 25 -11.66 16.58 17.95
CA ILE A 25 -11.63 15.11 18.13
C ILE A 25 -12.43 14.66 19.38
N THR A 26 -12.47 15.49 20.43
CA THR A 26 -13.11 15.13 21.71
C THR A 26 -14.60 15.50 21.74
N ALA A 27 -15.14 16.09 20.67
CA ALA A 27 -16.57 16.36 20.57
C ALA A 27 -17.30 15.09 20.05
N PRO A 28 -18.35 14.62 20.74
CA PRO A 28 -19.14 13.48 20.28
C PRO A 28 -19.94 13.88 19.02
N GLU A 29 -19.73 13.11 17.96
CA GLU A 29 -20.38 13.25 16.66
C GLU A 29 -21.91 13.20 16.78
N THR A 30 -22.59 14.26 16.32
CA THR A 30 -24.00 14.19 15.95
C THR A 30 -24.10 14.02 14.43
N SER A 31 -24.49 12.81 14.05
CA SER A 31 -25.07 12.42 12.77
C SER A 31 -26.11 13.41 12.25
N VAL A 32 -26.02 13.86 10.99
CA VAL A 32 -26.90 13.46 9.88
C VAL A 32 -26.41 14.04 8.56
N GLU A 33 -26.43 13.19 7.55
CA GLU A 33 -26.07 13.41 6.17
C GLU A 33 -27.36 13.56 5.34
N SER A 34 -27.40 14.52 4.40
CA SER A 34 -27.92 14.36 3.01
C SER A 34 -28.37 15.69 2.40
N ASP A 35 -27.72 16.10 1.30
CA ASP A 35 -28.43 16.47 0.06
C ASP A 35 -27.46 16.65 -1.13
N LYS A 36 -27.58 15.72 -2.08
CA LYS A 36 -27.57 15.84 -3.56
C LYS A 36 -26.51 16.70 -4.26
N LYS A 37 -25.83 16.08 -5.24
CA LYS A 37 -26.15 16.27 -6.67
C LYS A 37 -25.37 15.32 -7.58
N ASP A 38 -26.14 14.66 -8.44
CA ASP A 38 -25.73 13.94 -9.64
C ASP A 38 -24.88 14.81 -10.59
N VAL A 39 -23.79 14.26 -11.12
CA VAL A 39 -23.33 14.54 -12.49
C VAL A 39 -22.76 13.25 -13.07
N GLU A 40 -23.55 12.64 -13.95
CA GLU A 40 -23.09 11.69 -14.95
C GLU A 40 -22.01 12.32 -15.83
N LYS A 41 -20.84 11.69 -15.92
CA LYS A 41 -20.01 11.76 -17.12
C LYS A 41 -19.47 10.38 -17.44
N ASN A 42 -20.02 9.84 -18.53
CA ASN A 42 -19.49 8.74 -19.31
C ASN A 42 -17.96 8.87 -19.47
N ALA A 43 -17.24 7.89 -18.94
CA ALA A 43 -15.94 7.50 -19.44
C ALA A 43 -16.00 5.99 -19.64
N ASP A 44 -16.12 5.62 -20.92
CA ASP A 44 -16.01 4.28 -21.45
C ASP A 44 -14.66 3.69 -21.06
N VAL A 45 -14.61 2.99 -19.93
CA VAL A 45 -13.48 2.15 -19.55
C VAL A 45 -13.84 0.74 -19.98
N PRO A 46 -13.16 0.15 -20.97
CA PRO A 46 -13.41 -1.24 -21.30
C PRO A 46 -13.00 -2.08 -20.09
N GLN A 47 -14.01 -2.57 -19.38
CA GLN A 47 -13.92 -3.49 -18.25
C GLN A 47 -13.42 -4.84 -18.77
N LYS A 48 -12.17 -4.89 -19.23
CA LYS A 48 -11.54 -6.11 -19.71
C LYS A 48 -11.07 -6.91 -18.50
N VAL A 49 -11.83 -7.98 -18.29
CA VAL A 49 -11.47 -9.24 -17.62
C VAL A 49 -11.12 -9.12 -16.14
N ALA A 50 -12.16 -9.17 -15.31
CA ALA A 50 -12.10 -9.83 -14.02
C ALA A 50 -11.83 -11.34 -14.20
N ARG A 51 -10.65 -11.72 -14.70
CA ARG A 51 -10.16 -13.09 -14.56
C ARG A 51 -9.80 -13.30 -13.10
N SER A 52 -10.23 -14.44 -12.57
CA SER A 52 -10.24 -14.79 -11.15
C SER A 52 -8.93 -14.45 -10.42
N ARG A 53 -8.92 -13.34 -9.66
CA ARG A 53 -7.77 -12.89 -8.84
C ARG A 53 -7.30 -13.95 -7.82
N ARG A 54 -8.15 -14.94 -7.50
CA ARG A 54 -7.88 -15.96 -6.48
C ARG A 54 -6.90 -17.03 -6.94
N GLY A 55 -6.87 -17.39 -8.23
CA GLY A 55 -5.91 -18.37 -8.75
C GLY A 55 -4.50 -17.78 -8.84
N ASN A 56 -4.42 -16.55 -9.32
CA ASN A 56 -3.18 -15.82 -9.58
C ASN A 56 -2.38 -15.55 -8.29
N MET A 57 -3.08 -15.30 -7.17
CA MET A 57 -2.43 -15.09 -5.88
C MET A 57 -1.72 -16.35 -5.38
N LYS A 58 -2.28 -17.55 -5.63
CA LYS A 58 -1.64 -18.81 -5.23
C LYS A 58 -0.33 -19.05 -5.98
N VAL A 59 -0.35 -18.86 -7.31
CA VAL A 59 0.84 -18.98 -8.15
C VAL A 59 1.90 -17.97 -7.74
N PHE A 60 1.48 -16.74 -7.41
CA PHE A 60 2.39 -15.73 -6.89
C PHE A 60 3.04 -16.13 -5.56
N GLU A 61 2.26 -16.65 -4.60
CA GLU A 61 2.78 -17.11 -3.31
C GLU A 61 3.74 -18.29 -3.44
N GLU A 62 3.44 -19.25 -4.33
CA GLU A 62 4.31 -20.38 -4.67
C GLU A 62 5.64 -19.90 -5.28
N ASN A 63 5.57 -18.99 -6.25
CA ASN A 63 6.76 -18.38 -6.84
C ASN A 63 7.56 -17.61 -5.78
N LEU A 64 6.89 -16.87 -4.89
CA LEU A 64 7.57 -16.12 -3.85
C LEU A 64 8.31 -17.06 -2.88
N ALA A 65 7.70 -18.17 -2.47
CA ALA A 65 8.36 -19.18 -1.66
C ALA A 65 9.56 -19.79 -2.39
N LYS A 66 9.42 -20.09 -3.69
CA LYS A 66 10.48 -20.65 -4.53
C LYS A 66 11.70 -19.73 -4.66
N TYR A 67 11.49 -18.43 -4.84
CA TYR A 67 12.56 -17.46 -5.04
C TYR A 67 13.06 -16.82 -3.74
N THR A 68 12.46 -17.16 -2.59
CA THR A 68 12.97 -16.77 -1.27
C THR A 68 14.00 -17.79 -0.80
N GLY A 69 15.18 -17.33 -0.36
CA GLY A 69 16.24 -18.22 0.14
C GLY A 69 17.17 -18.80 -0.94
N ILE A 70 17.01 -18.41 -2.21
CA ILE A 70 17.98 -18.75 -3.26
C ILE A 70 19.22 -17.87 -3.09
N ASN A 71 20.34 -18.52 -2.78
CA ASN A 71 21.65 -17.87 -2.63
C ASN A 71 22.42 -17.74 -3.95
N GLU A 72 21.99 -18.43 -5.00
CA GLU A 72 22.60 -18.31 -6.33
C GLU A 72 22.43 -16.89 -6.88
N GLN A 73 23.51 -16.28 -7.36
CA GLN A 73 23.47 -14.98 -8.02
C GLN A 73 23.19 -15.19 -9.51
N GLY A 74 22.12 -14.57 -10.00
CA GLY A 74 21.79 -14.55 -11.43
C GLY A 74 22.41 -13.33 -12.12
N ILE A 75 22.15 -13.20 -13.43
CA ILE A 75 22.56 -12.04 -14.22
C ILE A 75 21.79 -10.79 -13.76
N ALA A 76 22.49 -9.66 -13.63
CA ALA A 76 21.88 -8.39 -13.26
C ALA A 76 21.08 -7.80 -14.44
N ILE A 77 19.84 -7.38 -14.16
CA ILE A 77 18.99 -6.66 -15.11
C ILE A 77 18.82 -5.23 -14.61
N TRP A 78 19.02 -4.25 -15.48
CA TRP A 78 18.81 -2.85 -15.13
C TRP A 78 17.32 -2.52 -15.07
N LEU A 79 16.85 -2.03 -13.93
CA LEU A 79 15.46 -1.61 -13.74
C LEU A 79 15.35 -0.08 -13.77
N PRO A 80 14.36 0.49 -14.48
CA PRO A 80 14.06 1.91 -14.39
C PRO A 80 13.77 2.34 -12.95
N LYS A 81 14.07 3.61 -12.63
CA LYS A 81 13.92 4.16 -11.27
C LYS A 81 12.49 4.02 -10.75
N ASP A 82 11.50 4.24 -11.60
CA ASP A 82 10.09 4.20 -11.18
C ASP A 82 9.61 2.76 -10.92
N VAL A 83 10.12 1.78 -11.68
CA VAL A 83 9.86 0.36 -11.42
C VAL A 83 10.43 -0.04 -10.07
N LYS A 84 11.67 0.36 -9.75
CA LYS A 84 12.28 0.10 -8.45
C LYS A 84 11.46 0.72 -7.31
N LYS A 85 11.03 1.97 -7.44
CA LYS A 85 10.21 2.65 -6.42
C LYS A 85 8.90 1.91 -6.14
N ASN A 86 8.21 1.46 -7.18
CA ASN A 86 6.97 0.70 -7.04
C ASN A 86 7.19 -0.63 -6.32
N LEU A 87 8.26 -1.36 -6.65
CA LEU A 87 8.61 -2.61 -5.96
C LEU A 87 8.92 -2.38 -4.47
N GLU A 88 9.63 -1.31 -4.13
CA GLU A 88 9.90 -0.95 -2.72
C GLU A 88 8.62 -0.56 -1.98
N LEU A 89 7.70 0.17 -2.62
CA LEU A 89 6.42 0.52 -2.00
C LEU A 89 5.59 -0.73 -1.66
N ILE A 90 5.52 -1.68 -2.60
CA ILE A 90 4.84 -2.98 -2.37
C ILE A 90 5.51 -3.71 -1.21
N ARG A 91 6.84 -3.71 -1.16
CA ARG A 91 7.61 -4.36 -0.09
C ARG A 91 7.36 -3.73 1.28
N VAL A 92 7.35 -2.41 1.39
CA VAL A 92 7.11 -1.68 2.66
C VAL A 92 5.69 -1.90 3.17
N ASN A 93 4.71 -2.02 2.26
CA ASN A 93 3.32 -2.26 2.62
C ASN A 93 3.02 -3.74 2.92
N ALA A 94 3.94 -4.66 2.65
CA ALA A 94 3.74 -6.08 2.91
C ALA A 94 3.81 -6.38 4.42
N SER A 95 2.98 -7.33 4.87
CA SER A 95 2.95 -7.76 6.27
C SER A 95 4.23 -8.49 6.73
N ARG A 96 5.07 -8.92 5.79
CA ARG A 96 6.32 -9.64 6.05
C ARG A 96 7.47 -8.99 5.29
N ASN A 97 8.68 -9.09 5.84
CA ASN A 97 9.88 -8.63 5.14
C ASN A 97 10.19 -9.57 3.96
N ILE A 98 10.11 -9.04 2.75
CA ILE A 98 10.36 -9.78 1.51
C ILE A 98 11.61 -9.18 0.85
N PRO A 99 12.61 -9.98 0.44
CA PRO A 99 13.72 -9.48 -0.36
C PRO A 99 13.23 -8.94 -1.71
N LEU A 100 13.70 -7.75 -2.12
CA LEU A 100 13.29 -7.10 -3.36
C LEU A 100 13.51 -8.01 -4.59
N ARG A 101 14.61 -8.78 -4.58
CA ARG A 101 14.95 -9.76 -5.61
C ARG A 101 13.88 -10.85 -5.74
N SER A 102 13.47 -11.44 -4.62
CA SER A 102 12.46 -12.49 -4.58
C SER A 102 11.09 -11.96 -5.00
N LEU A 103 10.74 -10.74 -4.57
CA LEU A 103 9.52 -10.08 -4.99
C LEU A 103 9.48 -9.86 -6.52
N ALA A 104 10.55 -9.28 -7.08
CA ALA A 104 10.64 -9.04 -8.51
C ALA A 104 10.56 -10.35 -9.31
N ALA A 105 11.31 -11.38 -8.90
CA ALA A 105 11.28 -12.68 -9.55
C ALA A 105 9.88 -13.31 -9.52
N ALA A 106 9.20 -13.26 -8.38
CA ALA A 106 7.85 -13.80 -8.23
C ALA A 106 6.84 -13.09 -9.14
N ILE A 107 6.88 -11.76 -9.21
CA ILE A 107 6.00 -10.98 -10.09
C ILE A 107 6.26 -11.33 -11.56
N ILE A 108 7.53 -11.35 -11.99
CA ILE A 108 7.91 -11.63 -13.38
C ILE A 108 7.46 -13.04 -13.79
N MET A 109 7.76 -14.05 -12.97
CA MET A 109 7.40 -15.43 -13.28
C MET A 109 5.90 -15.66 -13.30
N THR A 110 5.16 -15.00 -12.39
CA THR A 110 3.70 -15.03 -12.40
C THR A 110 3.15 -14.43 -13.68
N TYR A 111 3.65 -13.25 -14.09
CA TYR A 111 3.23 -12.60 -15.34
C TYR A 111 3.53 -13.44 -16.59
N ILE A 112 4.74 -14.04 -16.66
CA ILE A 112 5.12 -14.93 -17.77
C ILE A 112 4.19 -16.14 -17.83
N SER A 113 3.90 -16.75 -16.68
CA SER A 113 3.06 -17.94 -16.61
C SER A 113 1.62 -17.65 -17.06
N GLU A 114 1.10 -16.48 -16.69
CA GLU A 114 -0.25 -16.03 -17.05
C GLU A 114 -0.40 -15.59 -18.51
N ASN A 115 0.69 -15.16 -19.16
CA ASN A 115 0.65 -14.55 -20.49
C ASN A 115 1.55 -15.27 -21.51
N LYS A 116 1.93 -16.52 -21.24
CA LYS A 116 2.90 -17.27 -22.05
C LYS A 116 2.59 -17.23 -23.55
N ASP A 117 1.34 -17.48 -23.93
CA ASP A 117 0.93 -17.52 -25.34
C ASP A 117 1.12 -16.17 -26.01
N LYS A 118 0.67 -15.09 -25.37
CA LYS A 118 0.83 -13.71 -25.89
C LYS A 118 2.28 -13.28 -25.98
N LEU A 119 3.11 -13.72 -25.03
CA LEU A 119 4.53 -13.40 -25.03
C LEU A 119 5.29 -14.13 -26.14
N ASN A 120 4.84 -15.32 -26.55
CA ASN A 120 5.43 -16.06 -27.68
C ASN A 120 5.06 -15.44 -29.04
N GLU A 121 4.07 -14.56 -29.08
CA GLU A 121 3.62 -13.86 -30.30
C GLU A 121 4.25 -12.46 -30.46
N LEU A 122 5.11 -12.01 -29.53
CA LEU A 122 5.86 -10.75 -29.59
C LEU A 122 7.11 -10.87 -30.45
#